data_AF-F4L599-F1
#
_entry.id   AF-F4L599-F1
#
_cell.length_a   1.000
_cell.length_b   1.000
_cell.length_c   1.000
_cell.angle_alpha   90.00
_cell.angle_beta   90.00
_cell.angle_gamma   90.00
#
_symmetry.space_group_name_H-M   'P 1'
#
loop_
_entity.id
_entity.type
_entity.pdbx_description
1 polymer ?
#
loop_
_entity_poly.entity_id
_entity_poly.type
_entity_poly.pdbx_seq_one_letter_code
_entity_poly.pdbx_strand_id
1 'polypeptide(L)' 'MRTNIVIDDQLMDQAIALSGLETKKAVVEHALKLYIQLLQQAALRELRGKLHWEGNLDQMRQDQ' A
#
# COMPACT_ATOMS: atom_id res chain seq x y z
N MET A 1 -1.53 20.76 -3.69
CA MET A 1 -1.52 21.73 -2.57
C MET A 1 -0.07 21.95 -2.13
N ARG A 2 0.33 23.18 -1.81
CA ARG A 2 1.67 23.46 -1.25
C ARG A 2 1.54 23.46 0.27
N THR A 3 2.33 22.62 0.94
CA THR A 3 2.30 22.44 2.39
C THR A 3 3.73 22.43 2.90
N ASN A 4 3.99 23.10 4.02
CA ASN A 4 5.28 23.06 4.70
C ASN A 4 5.17 22.08 5.88
N ILE A 5 5.97 21.02 5.84
CA ILE A 5 6.03 19.99 6.88
C ILE A 5 7.50 19.71 7.19
N VAL A 6 7.80 19.45 8.46
CA VAL A 6 9.13 19.02 8.90
C VAL A 6 9.17 17.50 8.80
N ILE A 7 10.13 16.98 8.04
CA ILE A 7 10.38 15.55 7.87
C ILE A 7 11.84 15.31 8.24
N ASP A 8 12.11 14.17 8.87
CA ASP A 8 13.47 13.70 9.12
C ASP A 8 14.25 13.54 7.79
N ASP A 9 15.42 14.19 7.69
CA ASP A 9 16.21 14.18 6.47
C ASP A 9 16.79 12.80 6.15
N GLN A 10 17.22 12.04 7.17
CA GLN A 10 17.73 10.68 6.96
C GLN A 10 16.65 9.75 6.43
N LEU A 11 15.41 9.89 6.92
CA LEU A 11 14.27 9.15 6.41
C LEU A 11 13.99 9.48 4.94
N MET A 12 14.01 10.77 4.58
CA MET A 12 13.76 11.20 3.21
C MET A 12 14.85 10.73 2.25
N ASP A 13 16.12 10.81 2.67
CA ASP A 13 17.27 10.38 1.87
C ASP A 13 17.25 8.86 1.64
N GLN A 14 16.94 8.08 2.67
CA GLN A 14 16.74 6.63 2.53
C GLN A 14 15.58 6.31 1.58
N ALA A 15 14.45 7.02 1.72
CA ALA A 15 13.29 6.81 0.85
C ALA A 15 13.60 7.15 -0.62
N ILE A 16 14.35 8.23 -0.89
CA ILE A 16 14.82 8.58 -2.23
C ILE A 16 15.73 7.47 -2.78
N ALA A 17 16.74 7.07 -2.01
CA ALA A 17 17.71 6.06 -2.44
C ALA A 17 17.07 4.70 -2.76
N LEU A 18 16.10 4.27 -1.93
CA LEU A 18 15.42 2.99 -2.10
C LEU A 18 14.32 3.01 -3.16
N SER A 19 13.61 4.14 -3.33
CA SER A 19 12.52 4.25 -4.31
C SER A 19 13.01 4.55 -5.73
N GLY A 20 14.24 5.07 -5.88
CA GLY A 20 14.77 5.54 -7.17
C GLY A 20 14.09 6.81 -7.70
N LEU A 21 13.30 7.50 -6.87
CA LEU A 21 12.57 8.71 -7.26
C LEU A 21 13.44 9.96 -7.06
N GLU A 22 13.48 10.82 -8.07
CA GLU A 22 14.41 11.95 -8.10
C GLU A 22 14.06 13.11 -7.15
N THR A 23 12.81 13.21 -6.68
CA THR A 23 12.36 14.38 -5.93
C THR A 23 11.65 14.01 -4.63
N LYS A 24 11.89 14.82 -3.58
CA LYS A 24 11.16 14.73 -2.30
C LYS A 24 9.64 14.71 -2.52
N LYS A 25 9.12 15.53 -3.46
CA LYS A 25 7.70 15.56 -3.82
C LYS A 25 7.22 14.21 -4.37
N ALA A 26 7.95 13.60 -5.30
CA ALA A 26 7.57 12.33 -5.90
C ALA A 26 7.54 11.19 -4.86
N VAL A 27 8.52 11.17 -3.94
CA VAL A 27 8.56 10.22 -2.83
C VAL A 27 7.35 10.39 -1.91
N VAL A 28 7.06 11.61 -1.49
CA VAL A 28 5.92 11.90 -0.61
C VAL A 28 4.60 11.51 -1.28
N GLU A 29 4.42 11.84 -2.55
CA GLU A 29 3.21 11.47 -3.31
C GLU A 29 3.05 9.94 -3.42
N HIS A 30 4.13 9.21 -3.71
CA HIS A 30 4.10 7.74 -3.76
C HIS A 30 3.80 7.14 -2.39
N ALA A 31 4.43 7.63 -1.34
CA ALA A 31 4.23 7.16 0.02
C ALA A 31 2.76 7.35 0.47
N LEU A 32 2.15 8.49 0.15
CA LEU A 32 0.74 8.76 0.45
C LEU A 32 -0.21 7.81 -0.31
N LYS A 33 0.05 7.56 -1.59
CA LYS A 33 -0.72 6.58 -2.38
C LYS A 33 -0.63 5.18 -1.79
N LEU A 34 0.58 4.75 -1.44
CA LEU A 34 0.81 3.46 -0.79
C LEU A 34 0.08 3.38 0.55
N TYR A 35 0.15 4.44 1.36
CA TYR A 35 -0.54 4.49 2.65
C TYR A 35 -2.05 4.34 2.51
N ILE A 36 -2.67 5.03 1.54
CA ILE A 36 -4.10 4.88 1.24
C ILE A 36 -4.42 3.44 0.84
N GLN A 37 -3.60 2.84 -0.04
CA GLN A 37 -3.80 1.46 -0.47
C GLN A 37 -3.73 0.47 0.70
N LEU A 38 -2.80 0.66 1.63
CA LEU A 38 -2.68 -0.17 2.84
C LEU A 38 -3.92 -0.04 3.74
N LEU A 39 -4.46 1.17 3.91
CA LEU A 39 -5.69 1.39 4.66
C LEU A 39 -6.90 0.72 4.01
N GLN A 40 -7.01 0.79 2.68
CA GLN A 40 -8.07 0.09 1.95
C GLN A 40 -7.97 -1.42 2.12
N GLN A 41 -6.77 -1.98 2.03
CA GLN A 41 -6.54 -3.41 2.28
C GLN A 41 -6.90 -3.80 3.71
N ALA A 42 -6.56 -2.97 4.70
CA ALA A 42 -6.94 -3.20 6.08
C ALA A 42 -8.47 -3.23 6.25
N ALA A 43 -9.19 -2.29 5.63
CA ALA A 43 -10.65 -2.28 5.65
C ALA A 43 -11.26 -3.55 5.00
N LEU A 44 -10.65 -4.08 3.93
CA LEU A 44 -11.09 -5.34 3.34
C LEU A 44 -10.91 -6.54 4.28
N ARG A 45 -9.88 -6.53 5.15
CA ARG A 45 -9.68 -7.61 6.13
C ARG A 45 -10.83 -7.72 7.12
N GLU A 46 -11.54 -6.63 7.39
CA GLU A 46 -12.74 -6.63 8.24
C GLU A 46 -13.90 -7.45 7.66
N LEU A 47 -13.87 -7.73 6.35
CA LEU A 47 -14.87 -8.55 5.66
C LEU A 47 -14.56 -10.06 5.76
N ARG A 48 -13.40 -10.46 6.30
CA ARG A 48 -13.02 -11.86 6.47
C ARG A 48 -14.06 -12.59 7.33
N GLY A 49 -14.58 -13.71 6.81
CA GLY A 49 -15.59 -14.52 7.49
C GLY A 49 -17.00 -13.94 7.49
N LYS A 50 -17.20 -12.72 6.95
CA LYS A 50 -18.52 -12.09 6.82
C LYS A 50 -19.13 -12.28 5.42
N LEU A 51 -18.28 -12.50 4.42
CA LEU A 51 -18.71 -12.69 3.04
C LEU A 51 -19.06 -14.16 2.79
N HIS A 52 -20.21 -14.40 2.17
CA HIS A 52 -20.55 -15.70 1.62
C HIS A 52 -19.70 -15.94 0.36
N TRP A 53 -18.95 -17.03 0.34
CA TRP A 53 -18.15 -17.44 -0.79
C TRP A 53 -18.84 -18.62 -1.48
N GLU A 54 -19.11 -18.48 -2.78
CA GLU A 54 -19.69 -19.52 -3.62
C GLU A 54 -18.60 -20.12 -4.52
N GLY A 55 -18.33 -21.42 -4.37
CA GLY A 55 -17.35 -22.15 -5.16
C GLY A 55 -16.99 -23.50 -4.53
N ASN A 56 -16.22 -24.33 -5.23
CA ASN A 56 -15.66 -25.57 -4.70
C ASN A 56 -14.13 -25.49 -4.66
N LEU A 57 -13.58 -25.36 -3.44
CA LEU A 57 -12.14 -25.24 -3.22
C LEU A 57 -11.36 -26.48 -3.64
N ASP A 58 -11.96 -27.67 -3.52
CA ASP A 58 -11.30 -28.93 -3.86
C ASP A 58 -11.17 -29.08 -5.37
N GLN A 59 -12.20 -28.69 -6.12
CA GLN A 59 -12.17 -28.70 -7.58
C GLN A 59 -11.10 -27.74 -8.14
N MET A 60 -11.00 -26.52 -7.59
CA MET A 60 -10.00 -25.52 -8.03
C MET A 60 -8.55 -25.96 -7.80
N ARG A 61 -8.31 -26.91 -6.89
CA ARG A 61 -6.97 -27.41 -6.54
C ARG A 61 -6.60 -28.69 -7.30
N GLN A 62 -7.55 -29.33 -7.96
CA GLN A 62 -7.34 -30.57 -8.71
C GLN A 62 -6.90 -30.33 -10.16
N ASP A 63 -7.03 -29.09 -10.67
CA ASP A 63 -6.54 -28.70 -12.01
C ASP A 63 -5.02 -28.39 -12.04
N GLN A 64 -4.22 -28.98 -11.13
CA GLN A 64 -2.76 -28.83 -11.05
C GLN A 64 -2.02 -30.12 -11.41
#